data_AF-A0A1V0UZY1-F1
#
_entry.id   AF-A0A1V0UZY1-F1
#
_cell.length_a   1.000
_cell.length_b   1.000
_cell.length_c   1.000
_cell.angle_alpha   90.00
_cell.angle_beta   90.00
_cell.angle_gamma   90.00
#
_symmetry.space_group_name_H-M   'P 1'
#
loop_
_entity.id
_entity.type
_entity.pdbx_description
1 polymer ?
#
loop_
_entity_poly.entity_id
_entity_poly.type
_entity_poly.pdbx_seq_one_letter_code
_entity_poly.pdbx_strand_id
1 'polypeptide(L)'
;MNVYKIDNLYIAAKNADDALGCYLEETDGMSDIFLGKMEEGDEHEVTISIKRLASQDISNKIAPCCLYGCDDCEGKDYYYYYSYQELIDRTKEFPRVLAWDEWNL
;
A
#
# COMPACT_ATOMS: atom_id res chain seq x y z
N MET A 1 -9.48 11.19 -2.49
CA MET A 1 -8.95 9.83 -2.68
C MET A 1 -9.33 8.99 -1.46
N ASN A 2 -9.45 7.67 -1.57
CA ASN A 2 -9.59 6.78 -0.41
C ASN A 2 -8.24 6.13 -0.11
N VAL A 3 -8.10 5.57 1.10
CA VAL A 3 -6.97 4.69 1.43
C VAL A 3 -7.52 3.33 1.83
N TYR A 4 -6.92 2.28 1.29
CA TYR A 4 -7.27 0.89 1.56
C TYR A 4 -6.06 0.20 2.18
N LYS A 5 -6.30 -0.59 3.23
CA LYS A 5 -5.33 -1.55 3.77
C LYS A 5 -5.59 -2.91 3.12
N ILE A 6 -4.56 -3.47 2.49
CA ILE A 6 -4.55 -4.81 1.93
C ILE A 6 -3.26 -5.47 2.44
N ASP A 7 -3.41 -6.50 3.26
CA ASP A 7 -2.31 -7.12 4.01
C ASP A 7 -1.40 -6.08 4.69
N ASN A 8 -0.13 -5.99 4.31
CA ASN A 8 0.85 -5.06 4.85
C ASN A 8 0.90 -3.71 4.10
N LEU A 9 0.09 -3.47 3.07
CA LEU A 9 0.13 -2.25 2.26
C LEU A 9 -1.03 -1.29 2.55
N TYR A 10 -0.73 0.02 2.51
CA TYR A 10 -1.71 1.11 2.51
C TYR A 10 -1.70 1.78 1.16
N ILE A 11 -2.81 1.69 0.43
CA ILE A 11 -2.90 2.07 -0.98
C ILE A 11 -3.92 3.18 -1.14
N ALA A 12 -3.49 4.31 -1.72
CA ALA A 12 -4.38 5.38 -2.12
C ALA A 12 -5.01 5.06 -3.48
N ALA A 13 -6.34 4.96 -3.52
CA ALA A 13 -7.07 4.60 -4.73
C ALA A 13 -8.49 5.17 -4.74
N LYS A 14 -9.11 5.22 -5.93
CA LYS A 14 -10.47 5.75 -6.07
C LYS A 14 -11.50 4.77 -5.52
N ASN A 15 -11.29 3.48 -5.75
CA ASN A 15 -12.15 2.38 -5.30
C ASN A 15 -11.30 1.16 -4.87
N ALA A 16 -11.95 0.11 -4.38
CA ALA A 16 -11.27 -1.10 -3.90
C ALA A 16 -10.62 -1.93 -5.01
N ASP A 17 -11.20 -1.93 -6.22
CA ASP A 17 -10.66 -2.67 -7.37
C ASP A 17 -9.34 -2.07 -7.83
N ASP A 18 -9.27 -0.74 -7.93
CA ASP A 18 -8.04 0.00 -8.23
C ASP A 18 -6.95 -0.26 -7.16
N ALA A 19 -7.35 -0.39 -5.89
CA ALA A 19 -6.43 -0.70 -4.81
C ALA A 19 -5.89 -2.14 -4.90
N LEU A 20 -6.75 -3.10 -5.23
CA LEU A 20 -6.35 -4.50 -5.43
C LEU A 20 -5.42 -4.64 -6.65
N GLY A 21 -5.69 -3.94 -7.74
CA GLY A 21 -4.81 -3.92 -8.91
C GLY A 21 -3.40 -3.45 -8.54
N CYS A 22 -3.29 -2.34 -7.82
CA CYS A 22 -2.00 -1.83 -7.32
C CYS A 22 -1.32 -2.80 -6.34
N TYR A 23 -2.09 -3.44 -5.43
CA TYR A 23 -1.54 -4.47 -4.54
C TYR A 23 -0.88 -5.61 -5.33
N LEU A 24 -1.60 -6.16 -6.31
CA LEU A 24 -1.09 -7.24 -7.15
C LEU A 24 0.12 -6.81 -7.98
N GLU A 25 0.19 -5.58 -8.48
CA GLU A 25 1.39 -5.12 -9.20
C GLU A 25 2.63 -5.05 -8.28
N GLU A 26 2.45 -4.61 -7.03
CA GLU A 26 3.53 -4.42 -6.07
C GLU A 26 4.01 -5.74 -5.44
N THR A 27 3.12 -6.74 -5.33
CA THR A 27 3.45 -8.06 -4.79
C THR A 27 3.75 -9.11 -5.87
N ASP A 28 4.08 -8.68 -7.10
CA ASP A 28 4.30 -9.57 -8.25
C ASP A 28 3.14 -10.55 -8.51
N GLY A 29 1.94 -10.09 -8.19
CA GLY A 29 0.66 -10.74 -8.40
C GLY A 29 0.41 -11.83 -7.36
N MET A 30 0.27 -13.06 -7.86
CA MET A 30 0.06 -14.27 -7.07
C MET A 30 1.32 -15.16 -7.01
N SER A 31 2.47 -14.67 -7.47
CA SER A 31 3.68 -15.50 -7.61
C SER A 31 4.14 -16.09 -6.27
N ASP A 32 3.97 -15.36 -5.17
CA ASP A 32 4.26 -15.80 -3.80
C ASP A 32 3.06 -16.44 -3.07
N ILE A 33 1.87 -16.47 -3.70
CA ILE A 33 0.64 -17.02 -3.11
C ILE A 33 0.61 -18.56 -3.21
N PHE A 34 1.34 -19.15 -4.15
CA PHE A 34 1.45 -20.61 -4.27
C PHE A 34 2.54 -21.16 -3.35
N LEU A 35 2.11 -21.60 -2.16
CA LEU A 35 2.95 -22.07 -1.05
C LEU A 35 3.60 -23.46 -1.25
N GLY A 36 3.99 -23.82 -2.47
CA GLY A 36 4.77 -25.03 -2.76
C GLY A 36 4.13 -25.99 -3.75
N LYS A 37 4.42 -27.29 -3.61
CA LYS A 37 3.91 -28.33 -4.50
C LYS A 37 2.47 -28.67 -4.13
N MET A 38 1.59 -28.67 -5.13
CA MET A 38 0.23 -29.20 -5.04
C MET A 38 0.19 -30.59 -5.67
N GLU A 39 -0.56 -31.51 -5.07
CA GLU A 39 -0.85 -32.81 -5.65
C GLU A 39 -2.00 -32.72 -6.66
N GLU A 40 -2.14 -33.75 -7.50
CA GLU A 40 -3.24 -33.80 -8.46
C GLU A 40 -4.58 -33.90 -7.72
N GLY A 41 -5.45 -32.91 -7.94
CA GLY A 41 -6.75 -32.82 -7.27
C GLY A 41 -6.76 -31.92 -6.03
N ASP A 42 -5.64 -31.30 -5.67
CA ASP A 42 -5.62 -30.32 -4.59
C ASP A 42 -6.31 -29.01 -4.98
N GLU A 43 -7.10 -28.47 -4.05
CA GLU A 43 -7.65 -27.12 -4.12
C GLU A 43 -7.05 -26.27 -3.01
N HIS A 44 -6.71 -25.02 -3.33
CA HIS A 44 -6.23 -24.05 -2.36
C HIS A 44 -7.05 -22.77 -2.47
N GLU A 45 -7.54 -22.29 -1.33
CA GLU A 45 -8.29 -21.03 -1.25
C GLU A 45 -7.41 -19.96 -0.61
N VAL A 46 -7.38 -18.80 -1.24
CA VAL A 46 -6.64 -17.63 -0.78
C VAL A 46 -7.65 -16.52 -0.57
N THR A 47 -7.66 -15.95 0.64
CA THR A 47 -8.53 -14.84 0.99
C THR A 47 -7.72 -13.56 1.12
N ILE A 48 -8.00 -12.58 0.27
CA ILE A 48 -7.44 -11.23 0.39
C ILE A 48 -8.44 -10.34 1.11
N SER A 49 -8.02 -9.73 2.22
CA SER A 49 -8.85 -8.82 3.01
C SER A 49 -8.56 -7.35 2.66
N ILE A 50 -9.57 -6.62 2.18
CA ILE A 50 -9.44 -5.21 1.82
C ILE A 50 -10.25 -4.36 2.81
N LYS A 51 -9.58 -3.45 3.53
CA LYS A 51 -10.23 -2.51 4.47
C LYS A 51 -10.06 -1.08 4.00
N ARG A 52 -11.16 -0.37 3.73
CA ARG A 52 -11.13 1.10 3.57
C ARG A 52 -10.90 1.78 4.92
N LEU A 53 -9.91 2.67 5.00
CA LEU A 53 -9.64 3.46 6.20
C LEU A 53 -10.70 4.55 6.41
N ALA A 54 -10.93 4.91 7.67
CA ALA A 54 -11.75 6.06 8.01
C ALA A 54 -11.01 7.37 7.70
N SER A 55 -11.73 8.44 7.40
CA SER A 55 -11.11 9.76 7.11
C SER A 55 -10.22 10.25 8.25
N GLN A 56 -10.59 9.98 9.51
CA GLN A 56 -9.77 10.31 10.68
C GLN A 56 -8.42 9.58 10.66
N ASP A 57 -8.39 8.31 10.25
CA ASP A 57 -7.15 7.55 10.15
C ASP A 57 -6.27 8.10 9.03
N ILE A 58 -6.86 8.49 7.90
CA ILE A 58 -6.15 9.08 6.75
C ILE A 58 -5.48 10.41 7.13
N SER A 59 -6.12 11.21 8.00
CA SER A 59 -5.56 12.48 8.46
C SER A 59 -4.48 12.33 9.55
N ASN A 60 -4.47 11.22 10.29
CA ASN A 60 -3.60 11.07 11.48
C ASN A 60 -2.44 10.09 11.29
N LYS A 61 -2.61 9.05 10.46
CA LYS A 61 -1.53 8.10 10.17
C LYS A 61 -0.48 8.76 9.30
N ILE A 62 0.78 8.65 9.73
CA ILE A 62 1.93 9.23 9.04
C ILE A 62 2.80 8.15 8.38
N ALA A 63 3.44 8.51 7.29
CA ALA A 63 4.40 7.67 6.57
C ALA A 63 5.52 8.53 5.95
N PRO A 64 6.68 7.93 5.62
CA PRO A 64 7.75 8.64 4.96
C PRO A 64 7.34 9.22 3.59
N CYS A 65 7.98 10.33 3.20
CA CYS A 65 7.80 11.08 1.94
C CYS A 65 7.82 10.18 0.69
N CYS A 66 8.64 9.14 0.71
CA CYS A 66 8.93 8.27 -0.42
C CYS A 66 9.48 6.93 0.05
N LEU A 67 9.32 5.89 -0.78
CA LEU A 67 9.96 4.58 -0.57
C LEU A 67 11.43 4.57 -1.03
N TYR A 68 11.73 5.23 -2.16
CA TYR A 68 13.01 5.11 -2.88
C TYR A 68 13.81 6.42 -2.97
N GLY A 69 13.57 7.36 -2.05
CA GLY A 69 14.11 8.71 -2.16
C GLY A 69 13.23 9.61 -3.03
N CYS A 70 13.28 10.91 -2.76
CA CYS A 70 12.67 11.97 -3.56
C CYS A 70 13.47 13.26 -3.37
N ASP A 71 13.21 14.26 -4.22
CA ASP A 71 13.91 15.55 -4.20
C ASP A 71 13.86 16.22 -2.82
N ASP A 72 12.74 16.10 -2.09
CA ASP A 72 12.60 16.65 -0.74
C ASP A 72 13.60 16.02 0.25
N CYS A 73 13.90 14.75 0.02
CA CYS A 73 14.69 13.87 0.88
C CYS A 73 16.15 13.75 0.35
N GLU A 74 16.50 14.43 -0.75
CA GLU A 74 17.86 14.50 -1.32
C GLU A 74 18.84 15.24 -0.38
N GLY A 75 20.01 14.64 -0.13
CA GLY A 75 21.06 15.24 0.70
C GLY A 75 20.77 15.26 2.21
N LYS A 76 19.75 14.52 2.68
CA LYS A 76 19.38 14.39 4.09
C LYS A 76 19.55 12.95 4.55
N ASP A 77 19.93 12.79 5.82
CA ASP A 77 20.02 11.48 6.48
C ASP A 77 18.67 10.96 7.00
N TYR A 78 17.57 11.68 6.73
CA TYR A 78 16.24 11.36 7.25
C TYR A 78 15.13 11.63 6.24
N TYR A 79 14.05 10.87 6.35
CA TYR A 79 12.81 11.08 5.60
C TYR A 79 11.94 12.14 6.27
N TYR A 80 11.22 12.92 5.48
CA TYR A 80 10.05 13.64 5.99
C TYR A 80 8.90 12.68 6.22
N TYR A 81 8.10 12.94 7.24
CA TYR A 81 6.90 12.17 7.54
C TYR A 81 5.69 13.06 7.34
N TYR A 82 4.72 12.54 6.62
CA TYR A 82 3.48 13.24 6.29
C TYR A 82 2.29 12.33 6.58
N SER A 83 1.15 12.93 6.90
CA SER A 83 -0.10 12.18 6.96
C SER A 83 -0.45 11.58 5.59
N TYR A 84 -1.24 10.51 5.55
CA TYR A 84 -1.70 9.96 4.28
C TYR A 84 -2.47 11.00 3.46
N GLN A 85 -3.23 11.88 4.10
CA GLN A 85 -3.90 12.99 3.44
C GLN A 85 -2.90 13.93 2.74
N GLU A 86 -1.84 14.35 3.43
CA GLU A 86 -0.81 15.22 2.84
C GLU A 86 -0.05 14.53 1.70
N LEU A 87 0.22 13.23 1.81
CA LEU A 87 0.84 12.45 0.73
C LEU A 87 -0.07 12.42 -0.51
N ILE A 88 -1.38 12.23 -0.31
CA ILE A 88 -2.37 12.28 -1.38
C ILE A 88 -2.39 13.67 -2.04
N ASP A 89 -2.39 14.74 -1.26
CA ASP A 89 -2.51 16.10 -1.79
C ASP A 89 -1.25 16.55 -2.56
N ARG A 90 -0.09 15.99 -2.22
CA ARG A 90 1.20 16.25 -2.89
C ARG A 90 1.39 15.46 -4.17
N THR A 91 0.61 14.41 -4.39
CA THR A 91 0.81 13.47 -5.50
C THR A 91 -0.35 13.49 -6.46
N LYS A 92 -0.08 13.18 -7.74
CA LYS A 92 -1.09 13.25 -8.81
C LYS A 92 -1.36 11.89 -9.46
N GLU A 93 -0.51 10.91 -9.22
CA GLU A 93 -0.59 9.58 -9.80
C GLU A 93 -1.18 8.59 -8.80
N PHE A 94 -2.28 7.96 -9.20
CA PHE A 94 -3.03 6.97 -8.44
C PHE A 94 -3.55 5.89 -9.38
N PRO A 95 -3.75 4.63 -8.91
CA PRO A 95 -3.54 4.16 -7.55
C PRO A 95 -2.04 4.08 -7.17
N ARG A 96 -1.72 4.15 -5.87
CA ARG A 96 -0.34 4.03 -5.39
C ARG A 96 -0.22 3.54 -3.95
N VAL A 97 0.90 2.91 -3.63
CA VAL A 97 1.29 2.64 -2.25
C VAL A 97 1.69 3.93 -1.54
N LEU A 98 1.15 4.13 -0.35
CA LEU A 98 1.51 5.21 0.57
C LEU A 98 2.48 4.72 1.66
N ALA A 99 2.25 3.51 2.18
CA ALA A 99 3.01 2.99 3.31
C ALA A 99 2.96 1.47 3.39
N TRP A 100 3.94 0.90 4.07
CA TRP A 100 3.98 -0.50 4.48
C TRP A 100 3.72 -0.57 6.00
N ASP A 101 3.10 -1.64 6.50
CA ASP A 101 2.79 -1.81 7.94
C ASP A 101 4.04 -1.66 8.82
N GLU A 102 5.19 -2.10 8.32
CA GLU A 102 6.50 -1.99 8.98
C GLU A 102 6.94 -0.54 9.26
N TRP A 103 6.30 0.44 8.61
CA TRP A 103 6.65 1.86 8.68
C TRP A 103 5.65 2.70 9.47
N ASN A 104 4.53 2.10 9.90
CA ASN A 104 3.60 2.78 10.76
C ASN A 104 4.12 2.77 12.20
N LEU A 105 4.64 3.91 12.64
CA LEU A 105 4.95 4.21 14.05
C LEU A 105 3.68 4.37 14.89
#